data_AF-A0A7H4MM31-F1
#
_entry.id   AF-A0A7H4MM31-F1
#
_cell.length_a   1.000
_cell.length_b   1.000
_cell.length_c   1.000
_cell.angle_alpha   90.00
_cell.angle_beta   90.00
_cell.angle_gamma   90.00
#
_symmetry.space_group_name_H-M   'P 1'
#
loop_
_entity.id
_entity.type
_entity.pdbx_description
1 polymer ?
#
loop_
_entity_poly.entity_id
_entity_poly.type
_entity_poly.pdbx_seq_one_letter_code
_entity_poly.pdbx_strand_id
1 'polypeptide(L)'
;MREDYLGIDHLALGMEADSRDNWVMFFRTVFGFTLEHEQTLPDPYGLVRSLAVRSPQGDIRLALNISQSRATQIARSVACYQGAGLQHAAFACRDLPATCDQLADVARHALPIPANYYDDLLARFGGELDVGQLQRRQLLYDRDPQGGAFLHLYTRPFTAGRFFFELTERRAGYALYGAANAAVRLAAMQYC
;
A
#
# COMPACT_ATOMS: atom_id res chain seq x y z
N MET A 1 5.88 -4.32 -24.80
CA MET A 1 5.30 -4.00 -23.47
C MET A 1 5.26 -5.31 -22.70
N ARG A 2 5.59 -5.32 -21.41
CA ARG A 2 5.72 -6.54 -20.61
C ARG A 2 4.31 -7.08 -20.28
N GLU A 3 4.03 -8.36 -20.51
CA GLU A 3 2.67 -8.95 -20.39
C GLU A 3 2.25 -9.29 -18.95
N ASP A 4 3.21 -9.25 -18.02
CA ASP A 4 3.07 -9.50 -16.59
C ASP A 4 2.40 -8.33 -15.84
N TYR A 5 2.56 -7.11 -16.32
CA TYR A 5 1.96 -5.90 -15.75
C TYR A 5 0.58 -5.62 -16.36
N LEU A 6 -0.40 -5.42 -15.49
CA LEU A 6 -1.80 -5.16 -15.86
C LEU A 6 -2.14 -3.65 -15.83
N GLY A 7 -1.27 -2.82 -15.26
CA GLY A 7 -1.45 -1.37 -15.16
C GLY A 7 -1.24 -0.85 -13.73
N ILE A 8 -1.75 0.34 -13.46
CA ILE A 8 -1.76 0.94 -12.12
C ILE A 8 -2.95 0.35 -11.35
N ASP A 9 -2.70 -0.24 -10.18
CA ASP A 9 -3.75 -0.76 -9.29
C ASP A 9 -4.40 0.38 -8.49
N HIS A 10 -3.56 1.18 -7.82
CA HIS A 10 -3.99 2.34 -7.05
C HIS A 10 -2.84 3.32 -6.83
N LEU A 11 -3.18 4.56 -6.48
CA LEU A 11 -2.21 5.57 -6.05
C LEU A 11 -2.50 5.98 -4.61
N ALA A 12 -1.46 6.16 -3.80
CA ALA A 12 -1.60 6.68 -2.45
C ALA A 12 -1.06 8.10 -2.34
N LEU A 13 -1.87 8.99 -1.82
CA LEU A 13 -1.58 10.41 -1.67
C LEU A 13 -1.45 10.73 -0.18
N GLY A 14 -0.29 11.26 0.22
CA GLY A 14 -0.10 11.80 1.57
C GLY A 14 -0.57 13.25 1.62
N MET A 15 -1.33 13.62 2.65
CA MET A 15 -1.80 14.99 2.85
C MET A 15 -1.95 15.38 4.33
N GLU A 16 -2.02 16.69 4.57
CA GLU A 16 -2.32 17.26 5.88
C GLU A 16 -3.80 17.11 6.23
N ALA A 17 -4.10 17.00 7.52
CA ALA A 17 -5.48 16.91 8.03
C ALA A 17 -6.39 18.03 7.50
N ASP A 18 -5.90 19.26 7.50
CA ASP A 18 -6.68 20.45 7.08
C ASP A 18 -6.99 20.45 5.57
N SER A 19 -6.22 19.70 4.77
CA SER A 19 -6.45 19.58 3.33
C SER A 19 -7.45 18.49 2.96
N ARG A 20 -7.83 17.61 3.90
CA ARG A 20 -8.68 16.44 3.66
C ARG A 20 -9.99 16.81 2.97
N ASP A 21 -10.73 17.74 3.56
CA ASP A 21 -12.08 18.06 3.09
C ASP A 21 -12.04 18.74 1.71
N ASN A 22 -10.99 19.52 1.43
CA ASN A 22 -10.76 20.11 0.10
C ASN A 22 -10.54 19.03 -0.97
N TRP A 23 -9.69 18.03 -0.70
CA TRP A 23 -9.44 16.92 -1.62
C TRP A 23 -10.67 16.04 -1.82
N VAL A 24 -11.39 15.73 -0.74
CA VAL A 24 -12.64 14.98 -0.80
C VAL A 24 -13.66 15.70 -1.68
N MET A 25 -13.86 17.01 -1.46
CA MET A 25 -14.77 17.82 -2.28
C MET A 25 -14.33 17.88 -3.73
N PHE A 26 -13.02 18.02 -4.00
CA PHE A 26 -12.47 18.04 -5.35
C PHE A 26 -12.76 16.72 -6.09
N PHE A 27 -12.41 15.57 -5.52
CA PHE A 27 -12.63 14.27 -6.15
C PHE A 27 -14.12 13.97 -6.38
N ARG A 28 -14.98 14.34 -5.43
CA ARG A 28 -16.43 14.16 -5.57
C ARG A 28 -17.05 15.08 -6.62
N THR A 29 -16.68 16.36 -6.62
CA THR A 29 -17.36 17.38 -7.43
C THR A 29 -16.85 17.41 -8.87
N VAL A 30 -15.54 17.30 -9.05
CA VAL A 30 -14.92 17.40 -10.39
C VAL A 30 -14.95 16.07 -11.12
N PHE A 31 -14.66 14.97 -10.42
CA PHE A 31 -14.54 13.64 -11.03
C PHE A 31 -15.70 12.70 -10.71
N GLY A 32 -16.62 13.09 -9.83
CA GLY A 32 -17.75 12.24 -9.45
C GLY A 32 -17.35 11.03 -8.61
N PHE A 33 -16.16 11.02 -8.01
CA PHE A 33 -15.66 9.86 -7.28
C PHE A 33 -16.50 9.57 -6.03
N THR A 34 -16.57 8.30 -5.65
CA THR A 34 -17.23 7.82 -4.43
C THR A 34 -16.22 7.60 -3.32
N LEU A 35 -16.56 8.04 -2.11
CA LEU A 35 -15.79 7.72 -0.91
C LEU A 35 -16.11 6.30 -0.46
N GLU A 36 -15.09 5.54 -0.13
CA GLU A 36 -15.21 4.20 0.44
C GLU A 36 -14.97 4.25 1.96
N HIS A 37 -14.57 3.11 2.54
CA HIS A 37 -14.34 3.01 3.96
C HIS A 37 -13.07 3.77 4.37
N GLU A 38 -13.17 4.48 5.49
CA GLU A 38 -12.04 5.14 6.13
C GLU A 38 -11.45 4.21 7.18
N GLN A 39 -10.14 4.00 7.12
CA GLN A 39 -9.41 3.12 8.04
C GLN A 39 -8.42 3.92 8.87
N THR A 40 -8.31 3.57 10.15
CA THR A 40 -7.28 4.13 11.03
C THR A 40 -6.11 3.16 11.09
N LEU A 41 -4.93 3.62 10.67
CA LEU A 41 -3.71 2.84 10.59
C LEU A 41 -2.74 3.28 11.71
N PRO A 42 -2.15 2.33 12.45
CA PRO A 42 -1.13 2.66 13.44
C PRO A 42 0.21 2.94 12.72
N ASP A 43 0.75 4.15 12.94
CA ASP A 43 2.12 4.53 12.60
C ASP A 43 2.93 4.65 13.91
N PRO A 44 4.24 4.36 13.94
CA PRO A 44 4.99 4.43 15.20
C PRO A 44 5.07 5.84 15.82
N TYR A 45 4.71 6.90 15.08
CA TYR A 45 4.66 8.28 15.57
C TYR A 45 3.23 8.85 15.67
N GLY A 46 2.20 8.01 15.56
CA GLY A 46 0.80 8.41 15.75
C GLY A 46 -0.20 7.63 14.90
N LEU A 47 -1.47 8.04 14.93
CA LEU A 47 -2.49 7.45 14.07
C LEU A 47 -2.56 8.17 12.73
N VAL A 48 -2.73 7.39 11.67
CA VAL A 48 -2.96 7.86 10.31
C VAL A 48 -4.35 7.44 9.89
N ARG A 49 -5.10 8.34 9.23
CA ARG A 49 -6.40 8.00 8.65
C ARG A 49 -6.21 7.80 7.15
N SER A 50 -6.64 6.66 6.62
CA SER A 50 -6.59 6.35 5.20
C SER A 50 -8.01 6.30 4.67
N LEU A 51 -8.34 7.20 3.74
CA LEU A 51 -9.64 7.26 3.08
C LEU A 51 -9.49 6.78 1.64
N ALA A 52 -10.08 5.63 1.35
CA ALA A 52 -10.13 5.13 -0.02
C ALA A 52 -11.20 5.88 -0.82
N VAL A 53 -10.85 6.23 -2.05
CA VAL A 53 -11.71 6.94 -3.00
C VAL A 53 -11.61 6.24 -4.34
N ARG A 54 -12.76 6.01 -4.98
CA ARG A 54 -12.84 5.26 -6.23
C ARG A 54 -13.64 6.02 -7.29
N SER A 55 -13.24 5.89 -8.54
CA SER A 55 -13.99 6.40 -9.69
C SER A 55 -15.36 5.74 -9.83
N PRO A 56 -16.33 6.39 -10.50
CA PRO A 56 -17.64 5.79 -10.79
C PRO A 56 -17.54 4.44 -11.52
N GLN A 57 -16.57 4.30 -12.43
CA GLN A 57 -16.33 3.10 -13.21
C GLN A 57 -15.57 2.02 -12.42
N GLY A 58 -14.91 2.40 -11.33
CA GLY A 58 -14.23 1.46 -10.42
C GLY A 58 -12.79 1.11 -10.79
N ASP A 59 -12.27 1.68 -11.88
CA ASP A 59 -10.94 1.43 -12.44
C ASP A 59 -9.86 2.31 -11.78
N ILE A 60 -10.17 3.56 -11.46
CA ILE A 60 -9.26 4.43 -10.69
C ILE A 60 -9.52 4.29 -9.20
N ARG A 61 -8.46 3.99 -8.45
CA ARG A 61 -8.44 3.86 -6.98
C ARG A 61 -7.38 4.76 -6.36
N LEU A 62 -7.78 5.53 -5.36
CA LEU A 62 -6.90 6.45 -4.63
C LEU A 62 -7.02 6.18 -3.13
N ALA A 63 -5.88 6.06 -2.45
CA ALA A 63 -5.81 6.01 -1.00
C ALA A 63 -5.33 7.38 -0.47
N LEU A 64 -6.22 8.13 0.17
CA LEU A 64 -5.90 9.43 0.76
C LEU A 64 -5.41 9.21 2.20
N ASN A 65 -4.10 9.28 2.38
CA ASN A 65 -3.42 9.09 3.65
C ASN A 65 -3.26 10.42 4.36
N ILE A 66 -4.00 10.59 5.46
CA ILE A 66 -4.15 11.82 6.22
C ILE A 66 -3.43 11.66 7.56
N SER A 67 -2.42 12.49 7.78
CA SER A 67 -1.72 12.53 9.07
C SER A 67 -2.20 13.68 9.94
N GLN A 68 -2.48 13.40 11.21
CA GLN A 68 -2.74 14.42 12.23
C GLN A 68 -1.48 14.86 12.98
N SER A 69 -0.43 14.02 13.00
CA SER A 69 0.84 14.31 13.67
C SER A 69 1.90 14.71 12.64
N ARG A 70 2.66 15.78 12.92
CA ARG A 70 3.79 16.23 12.08
C ARG A 70 4.97 15.25 12.07
N ALA A 71 4.98 14.26 12.96
CA ALA A 71 6.06 13.30 13.11
C ALA A 71 5.84 11.97 12.34
N THR A 72 4.66 11.73 11.78
CA THR A 72 4.40 10.47 11.04
C THR A 72 5.16 10.43 9.72
N GLN A 73 5.31 9.23 9.17
CA GLN A 73 5.98 9.06 7.87
C GLN A 73 5.24 9.78 6.73
N ILE A 74 3.91 9.89 6.82
CA ILE A 74 3.10 10.68 5.87
C ILE A 74 3.36 12.16 6.03
N ALA A 75 3.45 12.68 7.26
CA ALA A 75 3.80 14.07 7.47
C ALA A 75 5.22 14.40 6.98
N ARG A 76 6.18 13.47 7.13
CA ARG A 76 7.53 13.59 6.54
C ARG A 76 7.48 13.65 5.02
N SER A 77 6.66 12.80 4.39
CA SER A 77 6.42 12.85 2.94
C SER A 77 5.83 14.19 2.51
N VAL A 78 4.77 14.64 3.17
CA VAL A 78 4.13 15.93 2.91
C VAL A 78 5.11 17.09 3.07
N ALA A 79 5.93 17.08 4.12
CA ALA A 79 6.97 18.09 4.34
C ALA A 79 8.03 18.08 3.24
N CYS A 80 8.41 16.90 2.73
CA CYS A 80 9.33 16.77 1.59
C CYS A 80 8.74 17.35 0.30
N TYR A 81 7.42 17.22 0.10
CA TYR A 81 6.71 17.76 -1.06
C TYR A 81 6.27 19.22 -0.88
N GLN A 82 6.50 19.84 0.28
CA GLN A 82 5.95 21.15 0.64
C GLN A 82 4.41 21.21 0.50
N GLY A 83 3.73 20.08 0.77
CA GLY A 83 2.28 19.94 0.58
C GLY A 83 1.86 18.49 0.30
N ALA A 84 0.61 18.31 -0.11
CA ALA A 84 0.09 17.00 -0.48
C ALA A 84 0.88 16.41 -1.66
N GLY A 85 1.18 15.12 -1.62
CA GLY A 85 2.05 14.49 -2.61
C GLY A 85 1.84 12.99 -2.77
N LEU A 86 2.32 12.47 -3.89
CA LEU A 86 2.30 11.04 -4.17
C LEU A 86 3.25 10.31 -3.23
N GLN A 87 2.68 9.50 -2.35
CA GLN A 87 3.43 8.65 -1.44
C GLN A 87 3.88 7.38 -2.15
N HIS A 88 2.96 6.71 -2.84
CA HIS A 88 3.31 5.55 -3.65
C HIS A 88 2.37 5.30 -4.81
N ALA A 89 2.88 4.61 -5.81
CA ALA A 89 2.12 4.07 -6.92
C ALA A 89 2.19 2.55 -6.89
N ALA A 90 1.03 1.90 -6.90
CA ALA A 90 0.90 0.47 -6.95
C ALA A 90 0.66 0.00 -8.39
N PHE A 91 1.40 -1.02 -8.82
CA PHE A 91 1.22 -1.66 -10.12
C PHE A 91 0.63 -3.05 -9.93
N ALA A 92 -0.38 -3.36 -10.74
CA ALA A 92 -1.01 -4.68 -10.76
C ALA A 92 -0.16 -5.64 -11.61
N CYS A 93 0.12 -6.81 -11.05
CA CYS A 93 0.79 -7.92 -11.71
C CYS A 93 -0.16 -9.11 -11.82
N ARG A 94 -0.01 -9.91 -12.89
CA ARG A 94 -0.75 -11.15 -13.05
C ARG A 94 -0.29 -12.26 -12.09
N ASP A 95 1.02 -12.36 -11.89
CA ASP A 95 1.68 -13.31 -10.99
C ASP A 95 2.86 -12.59 -10.33
N LEU A 96 2.66 -12.09 -9.12
CA LEU A 96 3.65 -11.32 -8.40
C LEU A 96 4.85 -12.18 -7.98
N PRO A 97 4.69 -13.40 -7.43
CA PRO A 97 5.83 -14.28 -7.15
C PRO A 97 6.73 -14.53 -8.36
N ALA A 98 6.15 -14.83 -9.54
CA ALA A 98 6.92 -15.01 -10.77
C ALA A 98 7.60 -13.71 -11.23
N THR A 99 6.91 -12.58 -11.09
CA THR A 99 7.47 -11.25 -11.39
C THR A 99 8.70 -10.95 -10.53
N CYS A 100 8.63 -11.26 -9.22
CA CYS A 100 9.76 -11.12 -8.30
C CYS A 100 10.94 -12.02 -8.68
N ASP A 101 10.69 -13.26 -9.12
CA ASP A 101 11.75 -14.20 -9.51
C ASP A 101 12.46 -13.76 -10.81
N GLN A 102 11.73 -13.13 -11.73
CA GLN A 102 12.29 -12.66 -13.00
C GLN A 102 13.02 -11.31 -12.89
N LEU A 103 12.73 -10.52 -11.87
CA LEU A 103 13.28 -9.17 -11.70
C LEU A 103 14.18 -9.11 -10.47
N ALA A 104 15.46 -9.42 -10.67
CA ALA A 104 16.49 -9.27 -9.64
C ALA A 104 16.49 -7.85 -9.03
N ASP A 105 16.20 -6.82 -9.82
CA ASP A 105 16.08 -5.44 -9.33
C ASP A 105 14.94 -5.23 -8.33
N VAL A 106 13.78 -5.84 -8.57
CA VAL A 106 12.64 -5.76 -7.64
C VAL A 106 13.04 -6.39 -6.31
N ALA A 107 13.70 -7.55 -6.32
CA ALA A 107 14.19 -8.18 -5.11
C ALA A 107 15.25 -7.33 -4.39
N ARG A 108 16.16 -6.68 -5.13
CA ARG A 108 17.19 -5.78 -4.57
C ARG A 108 16.58 -4.55 -3.88
N HIS A 109 15.52 -4.00 -4.43
CA HIS A 109 14.85 -2.82 -3.92
C HIS A 109 13.68 -3.15 -2.98
N ALA A 110 13.39 -4.41 -2.72
CA ALA A 110 12.33 -4.80 -1.81
C ALA A 110 12.56 -4.26 -0.39
N LEU A 111 11.48 -3.81 0.23
CA LEU A 111 11.48 -3.39 1.62
C LEU A 111 11.70 -4.62 2.50
N PRO A 112 12.69 -4.62 3.42
CA PRO A 112 12.93 -5.74 4.31
C PRO A 112 11.80 -5.84 5.34
N ILE A 113 11.02 -6.91 5.27
CA ILE A 113 9.94 -7.21 6.19
C ILE A 113 10.47 -8.10 7.32
N PRO A 114 10.21 -7.76 8.58
CA PRO A 114 10.76 -8.50 9.71
C PRO A 114 10.18 -9.92 9.78
N ALA A 115 10.98 -10.89 10.23
CA ALA A 115 10.63 -12.31 10.23
C ALA A 115 9.35 -12.60 11.04
N ASN A 116 9.12 -11.88 12.14
CA ASN A 116 7.94 -12.04 13.00
C ASN A 116 6.61 -11.76 12.27
N TYR A 117 6.61 -10.99 11.18
CA TYR A 117 5.41 -10.81 10.34
C TYR A 117 4.94 -12.13 9.75
N TYR A 118 5.88 -12.96 9.32
CA TYR A 118 5.60 -14.25 8.69
C TYR A 118 5.14 -15.29 9.71
N ASP A 119 5.67 -15.23 10.93
CA ASP A 119 5.19 -16.04 12.06
C ASP A 119 3.74 -15.68 12.43
N ASP A 120 3.40 -14.38 12.48
CA ASP A 120 2.02 -13.90 12.68
C ASP A 120 1.09 -14.34 11.53
N LEU A 121 1.58 -14.24 10.28
CA LEU A 121 0.83 -14.66 9.11
C LEU A 121 0.46 -16.14 9.16
N LEU A 122 1.42 -16.99 9.56
CA LEU A 122 1.21 -18.42 9.75
C LEU A 122 0.17 -18.69 10.86
N ALA A 123 0.21 -17.94 11.95
CA ALA A 123 -0.76 -18.06 13.04
C ALA A 123 -2.19 -17.65 12.60
N ARG A 124 -2.31 -16.63 11.74
CA ARG A 124 -3.59 -16.08 11.27
C ARG A 124 -4.25 -16.93 10.19
N PHE A 125 -3.47 -17.48 9.27
CA PHE A 125 -3.99 -18.16 8.07
C PHE A 125 -3.66 -19.65 7.99
N GLY A 126 -2.80 -20.17 8.87
CA GLY A 126 -2.44 -21.58 8.94
C GLY A 126 -1.59 -22.05 7.75
N GLY A 127 -1.50 -23.37 7.59
CA GLY A 127 -0.62 -24.04 6.61
C GLY A 127 -1.07 -23.99 5.14
N GLU A 128 -2.12 -23.24 4.80
CA GLU A 128 -2.56 -23.03 3.41
C GLU A 128 -1.57 -22.16 2.61
N LEU A 129 -0.77 -21.34 3.31
CA LEU A 129 0.21 -20.44 2.73
C LEU A 129 1.61 -21.00 2.87
N ASP A 130 2.37 -20.99 1.77
CA ASP A 130 3.83 -21.17 1.83
C ASP A 130 4.50 -19.87 2.29
N VAL A 131 4.47 -19.67 3.60
CA VAL A 131 5.03 -18.50 4.27
C VAL A 131 6.53 -18.36 4.01
N GLY A 132 7.25 -19.47 3.83
CA GLY A 132 8.67 -19.47 3.51
C GLY A 132 8.94 -18.83 2.13
N GLN A 133 8.09 -19.09 1.15
CA GLN A 133 8.17 -18.46 -0.17
C GLN A 133 7.87 -16.96 -0.12
N LEU A 134 6.90 -16.55 0.70
CA LEU A 134 6.58 -15.15 0.91
C LEU A 134 7.75 -14.42 1.57
N GLN A 135 8.32 -15.01 2.62
CA GLN A 135 9.46 -14.45 3.35
C GLN A 135 10.69 -14.27 2.47
N ARG A 136 11.03 -15.27 1.65
CA ARG A 136 12.17 -15.17 0.72
C ARG A 136 12.04 -14.02 -0.26
N ARG A 137 10.81 -13.65 -0.65
CA ARG A 137 10.52 -12.58 -1.61
C ARG A 137 10.12 -11.25 -0.97
N GLN A 138 10.08 -11.17 0.36
CA GLN A 138 9.57 -9.99 1.08
C GLN A 138 8.11 -9.65 0.73
N LEU A 139 7.29 -10.67 0.44
CA LEU A 139 5.89 -10.51 0.07
C LEU A 139 5.00 -10.45 1.29
N LEU A 140 4.10 -9.48 1.30
CA LEU A 140 3.04 -9.37 2.28
C LEU A 140 1.76 -10.01 1.71
N TYR A 141 0.90 -10.49 2.60
CA TYR A 141 -0.33 -11.18 2.25
C TYR A 141 -1.50 -10.67 3.09
N ASP A 142 -2.66 -10.52 2.46
CA ASP A 142 -3.93 -10.29 3.15
C ASP A 142 -5.03 -11.14 2.51
N ARG A 143 -6.07 -11.46 3.30
CA ARG A 143 -7.26 -12.17 2.81
C ARG A 143 -8.50 -11.49 3.37
N ASP A 144 -9.42 -11.15 2.50
CA ASP A 144 -10.69 -10.56 2.91
C ASP A 144 -11.69 -11.63 3.41
N PRO A 145 -12.78 -11.24 4.07
CA PRO A 145 -13.80 -12.18 4.54
C PRO A 145 -14.53 -12.95 3.43
N GLN A 146 -14.42 -12.51 2.17
CA GLN A 146 -15.05 -13.18 1.02
C GLN A 146 -14.11 -14.24 0.41
N GLY A 147 -12.89 -14.38 0.93
CA GLY A 147 -11.88 -15.32 0.44
C GLY A 147 -10.99 -14.76 -0.67
N GLY A 148 -11.15 -13.48 -1.02
CA GLY A 148 -10.23 -12.77 -1.91
C GLY A 148 -8.85 -12.65 -1.24
N ALA A 149 -7.78 -12.84 -2.01
CA ALA A 149 -6.42 -12.74 -1.52
C ALA A 149 -5.66 -11.59 -2.19
N PHE A 150 -4.75 -11.00 -1.43
CA PHE A 150 -3.93 -9.88 -1.88
C PHE A 150 -2.48 -10.15 -1.54
N LEU A 151 -1.64 -10.22 -2.57
CA LEU A 151 -0.20 -10.22 -2.40
C LEU A 151 0.31 -8.85 -2.78
N HIS A 152 1.27 -8.35 -2.01
CA HIS A 152 1.90 -7.09 -2.35
C HIS A 152 3.35 -7.00 -1.85
N LEU A 153 4.15 -6.26 -2.59
CA LEU A 153 5.55 -5.99 -2.32
C LEU A 153 5.77 -4.49 -2.34
N TYR A 154 6.40 -3.96 -1.30
CA TYR A 154 6.83 -2.57 -1.27
C TYR A 154 8.31 -2.48 -1.64
N THR A 155 8.66 -1.45 -2.42
CA THR A 155 10.06 -1.08 -2.57
C THR A 155 10.51 -0.20 -1.40
N ARG A 156 11.81 -0.11 -1.19
CA ARG A 156 12.40 0.95 -0.38
C ARG A 156 12.07 2.30 -1.02
N PRO A 157 11.93 3.37 -0.21
CA PRO A 157 11.83 4.73 -0.74
C PRO A 157 13.06 5.11 -1.57
N PHE A 158 12.84 5.80 -2.69
CA PHE A 158 13.95 6.35 -3.50
C PHE A 158 14.75 7.43 -2.76
N THR A 159 14.10 8.08 -1.79
CA THR A 159 14.69 9.02 -0.86
C THR A 159 13.94 8.85 0.45
N ALA A 160 14.67 8.88 1.57
CA ALA A 160 14.08 8.69 2.89
C ALA A 160 12.84 9.58 3.09
N GLY A 161 11.72 8.96 3.44
CA GLY A 161 10.44 9.64 3.66
C GLY A 161 9.72 10.15 2.41
N ARG A 162 10.14 9.78 1.19
CA ARG A 162 9.49 10.18 -0.07
C ARG A 162 8.83 8.98 -0.78
N PHE A 163 8.62 9.13 -2.08
CA PHE A 163 8.01 8.17 -2.98
C PHE A 163 8.64 6.78 -2.97
N PHE A 164 7.79 5.76 -3.05
CA PHE A 164 8.16 4.37 -3.31
C PHE A 164 7.15 3.72 -4.26
N PHE A 165 7.45 2.51 -4.73
CA PHE A 165 6.55 1.70 -5.53
C PHE A 165 5.98 0.53 -4.74
N GLU A 166 4.80 0.10 -5.15
CA GLU A 166 4.17 -1.13 -4.71
C GLU A 166 3.90 -2.02 -5.93
N LEU A 167 4.14 -3.31 -5.81
CA LEU A 167 3.68 -4.31 -6.77
C LEU A 167 2.59 -5.13 -6.09
N THR A 168 1.51 -5.42 -6.80
CA THR A 168 0.31 -6.03 -6.22
C THR A 168 -0.21 -7.15 -7.10
N GLU A 169 -0.85 -8.12 -6.48
CA GLU A 169 -1.62 -9.15 -7.15
C GLU A 169 -2.90 -9.38 -6.35
N ARG A 170 -4.04 -9.11 -7.00
CA ARG A 170 -5.37 -9.37 -6.45
C ARG A 170 -5.89 -10.68 -7.00
N ARG A 171 -6.28 -11.59 -6.11
CA ARG A 171 -6.85 -12.90 -6.45
C ARG A 171 -8.27 -13.00 -5.94
N ALA A 172 -9.07 -13.78 -6.66
CA ALA A 172 -10.45 -14.12 -6.27
C ALA A 172 -11.31 -12.90 -5.88
N GLY A 173 -11.14 -11.77 -6.58
CA GLY A 173 -11.97 -10.57 -6.41
C GLY A 173 -11.62 -9.66 -5.24
N TYR A 174 -10.44 -9.82 -4.60
CA TYR A 174 -10.04 -8.97 -3.47
C TYR A 174 -10.14 -7.48 -3.78
N ALA A 175 -10.97 -6.76 -3.01
CA ALA A 175 -11.33 -5.37 -3.30
C ALA A 175 -10.64 -4.33 -2.41
N LEU A 176 -10.05 -4.73 -1.28
CA LEU A 176 -9.50 -3.83 -0.26
C LEU A 176 -8.05 -3.39 -0.56
N TYR A 177 -7.34 -2.78 0.39
CA TYR A 177 -6.02 -2.17 0.18
C TYR A 177 -4.92 -2.75 1.08
N GLY A 178 -5.11 -3.95 1.65
CA GLY A 178 -4.10 -4.59 2.49
C GLY A 178 -3.82 -3.84 3.79
N ALA A 179 -4.84 -3.20 4.38
CA ALA A 179 -4.67 -2.33 5.56
C ALA A 179 -4.05 -3.05 6.76
N ALA A 180 -4.29 -4.36 6.91
CA ALA A 180 -3.66 -5.20 7.94
C ALA A 180 -2.11 -5.16 7.86
N ASN A 181 -1.56 -4.96 6.67
CA ASN A 181 -0.13 -4.92 6.41
C ASN A 181 0.47 -3.50 6.47
N ALA A 182 -0.37 -2.47 6.63
CA ALA A 182 0.11 -1.09 6.63
C ALA A 182 1.05 -0.80 7.83
N ALA A 183 0.75 -1.37 9.00
CA ALA A 183 1.55 -1.17 10.22
C ALA A 183 2.98 -1.70 10.06
N VAL A 184 3.13 -2.93 9.55
CA VAL A 184 4.44 -3.54 9.33
C VAL A 184 5.24 -2.80 8.25
N ARG A 185 4.58 -2.34 7.18
CA ARG A 185 5.20 -1.52 6.15
C ARG A 185 5.74 -0.20 6.74
N LEU A 186 4.89 0.53 7.46
CA LEU A 186 5.26 1.82 8.05
C LEU A 186 6.44 1.67 9.01
N ALA A 187 6.46 0.61 9.82
CA ALA A 187 7.56 0.27 10.71
C ALA A 187 8.85 -0.10 9.94
N ALA A 188 8.76 -0.96 8.92
CA ALA A 188 9.92 -1.37 8.12
C ALA A 188 10.56 -0.18 7.36
N MET A 189 9.74 0.76 6.87
CA MET A 189 10.21 1.98 6.20
C MET A 189 10.93 2.96 7.14
N GLN A 190 10.93 2.77 8.46
CA GLN A 190 11.69 3.64 9.37
C GLN A 190 13.19 3.37 9.36
N TYR A 191 13.56 2.15 8.95
CA TYR A 191 14.94 1.67 8.97
C TYR A 191 15.61 1.77 7.58
N CYS A 192 14.97 2.45 6.62
CA CYS A 192 15.43 2.65 5.24
C CYS A 192 15.44 4.14 4.89
#